data_AF-A0A8T5B520-F1
#
_entry.id   AF-A0A8T5B520-F1
#
_cell.length_a   1.000
_cell.length_b   1.000
_cell.length_c   1.000
_cell.angle_alpha   90.00
_cell.angle_beta   90.00
_cell.angle_gamma   90.00
#
_symmetry.space_group_name_H-M   'P 1'
#
loop_
_entity.id
_entity.type
_entity.pdbx_description
1 polymer ?
#
loop_
_entity_poly.entity_id
_entity_poly.type
_entity_poly.pdbx_seq_one_letter_code
_entity_poly.pdbx_strand_id
1 'polypeptide(L)'
;MSLKPYHYVRFTWLRKVDLRRVAEELERRFEVEQRSLPSSETEFSLFKDEREGLKVKADTLAAFLYPMKAVLYQREASPFTARDLELRRLVLQLYPRSRPTPLPWSFSSEPKFEIAQKG
;
A
#
# COMPACT_ATOMS: atom_id res chain seq x y z
N MET A 1 8.30 -12.69 21.68
CA MET A 1 7.73 -13.00 20.34
C MET A 1 8.50 -12.17 19.33
N SER A 2 9.01 -12.76 18.25
CA SER A 2 9.74 -11.99 17.22
C SER A 2 8.72 -11.24 16.34
N LEU A 3 8.86 -9.92 16.25
CA LEU A 3 8.04 -9.09 15.37
C LEU A 3 8.31 -9.51 13.92
N LYS A 4 7.25 -9.86 13.18
CA LYS A 4 7.34 -10.14 11.74
C LYS A 4 7.15 -8.82 10.97
N PRO A 5 7.96 -8.53 9.94
CA PRO A 5 7.75 -7.36 9.11
C PRO A 5 6.33 -7.35 8.55
N TYR A 6 5.64 -6.22 8.70
CA TYR A 6 4.29 -6.07 8.17
C TYR A 6 4.30 -6.17 6.65
N HIS A 7 3.34 -6.90 6.07
CA HIS A 7 3.12 -6.96 4.64
C HIS A 7 1.64 -7.21 4.35
N TYR A 8 0.95 -6.22 3.78
CA TYR A 8 -0.48 -6.29 3.54
C TYR A 8 -0.85 -5.72 2.17
N VAL A 9 -1.58 -6.51 1.38
CA VAL A 9 -1.96 -6.18 0.01
C VAL A 9 -3.46 -5.89 -0.06
N ARG A 10 -3.81 -4.80 -0.73
CA ARG A 10 -5.19 -4.34 -0.92
C ARG A 10 -5.47 -4.04 -2.38
N PHE A 11 -6.72 -4.16 -2.78
CA PHE A 11 -7.15 -3.98 -4.16
C PHE A 11 -8.35 -3.05 -4.27
N THR A 12 -8.52 -2.45 -5.44
CA THR A 12 -9.79 -1.90 -5.92
C THR A 12 -10.38 -2.84 -6.98
N TRP A 13 -11.71 -2.99 -7.03
CA TRP A 13 -12.34 -3.99 -7.90
C TRP A 13 -12.49 -3.51 -9.35
N LEU A 14 -12.92 -2.24 -9.55
CA LEU A 14 -13.25 -1.68 -10.88
C LEU A 14 -12.95 -0.16 -10.99
N ARG A 15 -12.40 0.46 -9.94
CA ARG A 15 -12.11 1.89 -9.93
C ARG A 15 -10.61 2.10 -9.80
N LYS A 16 -10.03 2.78 -10.77
CA LYS A 16 -8.64 3.23 -10.70
C LYS A 16 -8.56 4.40 -9.70
N VAL A 17 -7.59 4.32 -8.80
CA VAL A 17 -7.22 5.44 -7.93
C VAL A 17 -6.46 6.46 -8.79
N ASP A 18 -6.86 7.73 -8.71
CA ASP A 18 -6.12 8.82 -9.34
C ASP A 18 -4.88 9.12 -8.50
N LEU A 19 -3.75 8.56 -8.92
CA LEU A 19 -2.50 8.69 -8.19
C LEU A 19 -1.97 10.12 -8.17
N ARG A 20 -2.27 10.96 -9.15
CA ARG A 20 -1.80 12.36 -9.14
C ARG A 20 -2.44 13.12 -8.01
N ARG A 21 -3.77 13.03 -7.91
CA ARG A 21 -4.52 13.64 -6.81
C ARG A 21 -4.11 13.07 -5.45
N VAL A 22 -3.90 11.76 -5.36
CA VAL A 22 -3.47 11.11 -4.12
C VAL A 22 -2.07 11.58 -3.71
N ALA A 23 -1.15 11.82 -4.65
CA ALA A 23 0.17 12.37 -4.33
C ALA A 23 0.04 13.77 -3.69
N GLU A 24 -0.73 14.68 -4.29
CA GLU A 24 -0.94 16.04 -3.77
C GLU A 24 -1.53 16.06 -2.35
N GLU A 25 -2.43 15.12 -2.04
CA GLU A 25 -3.03 14.99 -0.71
C GLU A 25 -2.05 14.40 0.33
N LEU A 26 -1.20 13.45 -0.08
CA LEU A 26 -0.28 12.73 0.80
C LEU A 26 1.05 13.44 1.03
N GLU A 27 1.56 14.21 0.07
CA GLU A 27 2.83 14.97 0.16
C GLU A 27 2.86 15.94 1.35
N ARG A 28 1.69 16.37 1.84
CA ARG A 28 1.57 17.26 3.01
C ARG A 28 1.93 16.57 4.34
N ARG A 29 1.88 15.24 4.39
CA ARG A 29 1.98 14.44 5.64
C ARG A 29 3.02 13.32 5.56
N PHE A 30 3.35 12.88 4.35
CA PHE A 30 4.20 11.72 4.09
C PHE A 30 5.27 12.06 3.05
N GLU A 31 6.34 11.27 3.08
CA GLU A 31 7.34 11.32 2.00
C GLU A 31 6.77 10.53 0.81
N VAL A 32 6.60 11.18 -0.34
CA VAL A 32 6.03 10.59 -1.55
C VAL A 32 7.10 10.57 -2.64
N GLU A 33 7.40 9.39 -3.17
CA GLU A 33 8.27 9.19 -4.33
C GLU A 33 7.43 8.66 -5.50
N GLN A 34 7.52 9.29 -6.67
CA GLN A 34 6.98 8.70 -7.89
C GLN A 34 7.82 7.51 -8.31
N ARG A 35 7.17 6.44 -8.76
CA ARG A 35 7.83 5.23 -9.26
C ARG A 35 7.23 4.82 -10.58
N SER A 36 8.09 4.54 -11.55
CA SER A 36 7.72 3.81 -12.76
C SER A 36 8.41 2.45 -12.74
N LEU A 37 7.65 1.38 -12.95
CA LEU A 37 8.22 0.05 -13.13
C LEU A 37 8.76 -0.08 -14.58
N PRO A 38 9.95 -0.68 -14.78
CA PRO A 38 10.49 -0.91 -16.12
C PRO A 38 9.54 -1.82 -16.93
N SER A 39 9.49 -1.63 -18.25
CA SER A 39 8.61 -2.37 -19.17
C SER A 39 9.38 -3.18 -20.22
N SER A 40 8.85 -4.36 -20.58
CA SER A 40 9.32 -5.14 -21.74
C SER A 40 8.17 -5.41 -22.71
N GLU A 41 8.48 -5.41 -24.01
CA GLU A 41 7.52 -5.75 -25.07
C GLU A 41 7.04 -7.21 -24.94
N THR A 42 7.91 -8.11 -24.48
CA THR A 42 7.63 -9.56 -24.29
C THR A 42 6.86 -9.91 -23.01
N GLU A 43 6.51 -8.92 -22.18
CA GLU A 43 5.85 -9.16 -20.90
C GLU A 43 4.34 -9.41 -21.05
N PHE A 44 3.87 -10.52 -20.48
CA PHE A 44 2.45 -10.89 -20.33
C PHE A 44 2.00 -10.55 -18.89
N SER A 45 1.44 -9.35 -18.68
CA SER A 45 0.94 -8.90 -17.37
C SER A 45 -0.45 -8.27 -17.53
N LEU A 46 -1.39 -8.65 -16.67
CA LEU A 46 -2.75 -8.08 -16.64
C LEU A 46 -2.78 -6.58 -16.28
N PHE A 47 -1.67 -6.04 -15.78
CA PHE A 47 -1.53 -4.65 -15.31
C PHE A 47 -0.40 -3.92 -16.05
N LYS A 48 -0.11 -4.30 -17.30
CA LYS A 48 1.01 -3.76 -18.10
C LYS A 48 0.96 -2.23 -18.25
N ASP A 49 -0.24 -1.65 -18.19
CA ASP A 49 -0.52 -0.22 -18.31
C ASP A 49 -0.60 0.52 -16.96
N GLU A 50 -0.38 -0.19 -15.84
CA GLU A 50 -0.46 0.36 -14.47
C GLU A 50 0.90 0.39 -13.78
N ARG A 51 1.93 0.79 -14.54
CA ARG A 51 3.34 0.83 -14.06
C ARG A 51 3.69 2.06 -13.27
N GLU A 52 2.96 3.14 -13.49
CA GLU A 52 3.06 4.34 -12.66
C GLU A 52 2.45 4.05 -11.30
N GLY A 53 3.26 4.25 -10.27
CA GLY A 53 2.89 4.07 -8.90
C GLY A 53 3.48 5.17 -8.03
N LEU A 54 2.99 5.24 -6.81
CA LEU A 54 3.59 6.04 -5.76
C LEU A 54 4.21 5.12 -4.72
N LYS A 55 5.31 5.54 -4.15
CA LYS A 55 5.81 4.99 -2.91
C LYS A 55 5.66 6.06 -1.85
N VAL A 56 4.88 5.76 -0.83
CA VAL A 56 4.58 6.66 0.28
C VAL A 56 5.24 6.09 1.52
N LYS A 57 6.05 6.88 2.23
CA LYS A 57 6.70 6.47 3.47
C LYS A 57 6.19 7.30 4.64
N ALA A 58 5.89 6.60 5.74
CA ALA A 58 5.71 7.17 7.06
C ALA A 58 7.02 6.97 7.87
N ASP A 59 6.94 6.54 9.12
CA ASP A 59 8.12 6.41 9.99
C ASP A 59 8.70 5.00 9.89
N THR A 60 7.86 3.98 10.06
CA THR A 60 8.25 2.57 9.94
C THR A 60 7.55 1.87 8.79
N LEU A 61 6.38 2.37 8.38
CA LEU A 61 5.54 1.79 7.34
C LEU A 61 5.76 2.50 6.00
N ALA A 62 5.85 1.73 4.93
CA ALA A 62 5.81 2.22 3.56
C ALA A 62 4.63 1.59 2.81
N ALA A 63 4.13 2.29 1.80
CA ALA A 63 3.07 1.81 0.93
C ALA A 63 3.44 2.05 -0.54
N PHE A 64 3.37 1.01 -1.35
CA PHE A 64 3.31 1.17 -2.80
C PHE A 64 1.86 1.29 -3.23
N LEU A 65 1.51 2.37 -3.91
CA LEU A 65 0.18 2.64 -4.44
C LEU A 65 0.21 2.54 -5.96
N TYR A 66 -0.66 1.71 -6.51
CA TYR A 66 -0.91 1.56 -7.94
C TYR A 66 -2.39 1.84 -8.21
N PRO A 67 -2.80 2.08 -9.46
CA PRO A 67 -4.20 2.38 -9.79
C PRO A 67 -5.20 1.36 -9.22
N MET A 68 -4.89 0.06 -9.24
CA MET A 68 -5.79 -1.00 -8.75
C MET A 68 -5.32 -1.76 -7.50
N LYS A 69 -4.11 -1.53 -7.01
CA LYS A 69 -3.58 -2.24 -5.84
C LYS A 69 -2.74 -1.34 -4.95
N ALA A 70 -2.70 -1.66 -3.67
CA ALA A 70 -1.74 -1.11 -2.73
C ALA A 70 -1.02 -2.23 -1.98
N VAL A 71 0.25 -2.01 -1.68
CA VAL A 71 1.08 -2.91 -0.89
C VAL A 71 1.67 -2.11 0.26
N LEU A 72 1.15 -2.33 1.47
CA LEU A 72 1.74 -1.80 2.69
C LEU A 72 2.81 -2.77 3.18
N TYR A 73 3.98 -2.27 3.56
CA TYR A 73 5.07 -3.11 4.03
C TYR A 73 5.99 -2.37 5.01
N GLN A 74 6.64 -3.13 5.89
CA GLN A 74 7.78 -2.67 6.68
C GLN A 74 9.05 -3.35 6.17
N ARG A 75 10.13 -2.59 6.05
CA ARG A 75 11.45 -3.17 5.72
C ARG A 75 12.00 -3.97 6.89
N GLU A 76 11.86 -3.41 8.08
CA GLU A 76 12.27 -4.00 9.36
C GLU A 76 11.07 -3.98 10.29
N ALA A 77 10.89 -5.05 11.05
CA ALA A 77 9.72 -5.19 11.91
C ALA A 77 9.82 -4.19 13.08
N SER A 78 8.81 -3.32 13.21
CA SER A 78 8.79 -2.27 14.23
C SER A 78 7.35 -1.96 14.67
N PRO A 79 7.12 -1.51 15.91
CA PRO A 79 5.81 -1.02 16.32
C PRO A 79 5.37 0.20 15.50
N PHE A 80 4.09 0.26 15.15
CA PHE A 80 3.52 1.34 14.36
C PHE A 80 3.46 2.64 15.17
N THR A 81 3.91 3.73 14.57
CA THR A 81 3.71 5.08 15.10
C THR A 81 2.30 5.60 14.77
N ALA A 82 1.93 6.75 15.34
CA ALA A 82 0.68 7.42 14.98
C ALA A 82 0.62 7.77 13.48
N ARG A 83 1.76 8.13 12.89
CA ARG A 83 1.88 8.45 11.46
C ARG A 83 1.73 7.20 10.59
N ASP A 84 2.29 6.07 11.02
CA ASP A 84 2.11 4.79 10.34
C ASP A 84 0.64 4.35 10.35
N LEU A 85 -0.05 4.53 11.48
CA LEU A 85 -1.48 4.23 11.61
C LEU A 85 -2.34 5.13 10.71
N GLU A 86 -1.98 6.40 10.56
CA GLU A 86 -2.64 7.31 9.64
C GLU A 86 -2.45 6.89 8.18
N LEU A 87 -1.21 6.61 7.77
CA LEU A 87 -0.91 6.10 6.43
C LEU A 87 -1.72 4.83 6.14
N ARG A 88 -1.68 3.88 7.08
CA ARG A 88 -2.45 2.64 7.00
C ARG A 88 -3.93 2.93 6.80
N ARG A 89 -4.54 3.76 7.65
CA ARG A 89 -5.96 4.11 7.54
C ARG A 89 -6.30 4.69 6.18
N LEU A 90 -5.51 5.63 5.67
CA LEU A 90 -5.73 6.26 4.37
C LEU A 90 -5.65 5.25 3.23
N VAL A 91 -4.64 4.37 3.24
CA VAL A 91 -4.53 3.31 2.23
C VAL A 91 -5.72 2.35 2.31
N LEU A 92 -6.17 1.96 3.50
CA LEU A 92 -7.35 1.10 3.63
C LEU A 92 -8.65 1.78 3.17
N GLN A 93 -8.73 3.11 3.25
CA GLN A 93 -9.86 3.87 2.70
C GLN A 93 -9.79 3.98 1.17
N LEU A 94 -8.61 4.22 0.60
CA LEU A 94 -8.37 4.27 -0.84
C LEU A 94 -8.56 2.89 -1.50
N TYR A 95 -8.18 1.83 -0.79
CA TYR A 95 -8.23 0.44 -1.25
C TYR A 95 -9.10 -0.40 -0.29
N PRO A 96 -10.43 -0.21 -0.32
CA PRO A 96 -11.35 -0.71 0.71
C PRO A 96 -11.55 -2.23 0.71
N ARG A 97 -11.06 -2.95 -0.31
CA ARG A 97 -11.35 -4.39 -0.46
C ARG A 97 -10.18 -5.25 0.00
N SER A 98 -10.49 -6.20 0.89
CA SER A 98 -9.57 -7.21 1.44
C SER A 98 -9.50 -8.51 0.63
N ARG A 99 -10.01 -8.53 -0.61
CA ARG A 99 -10.00 -9.73 -1.47
C ARG A 99 -8.96 -9.58 -2.59
N PRO A 100 -8.06 -10.57 -2.79
CA PRO A 100 -6.93 -10.45 -3.68
C PRO A 100 -7.25 -10.76 -5.17
N THR A 101 -8.49 -11.12 -5.50
CA THR A 101 -8.93 -11.36 -6.88
C THR A 101 -10.39 -10.94 -7.09
N PRO A 102 -10.86 -10.80 -8.34
CA PRO A 102 -12.29 -10.76 -8.67
C PRO A 102 -13.01 -12.09 -8.39
N LEU A 103 -12.30 -13.18 -8.08
CA LEU A 103 -12.88 -14.48 -7.75
C LEU A 103 -13.18 -14.61 -6.24
N PRO A 104 -14.28 -15.27 -5.83
CA PRO A 104 -14.83 -15.15 -4.48
C PRO A 104 -14.10 -15.90 -3.35
N TRP A 105 -13.05 -16.67 -3.63
CA TRP A 105 -12.54 -17.70 -2.70
C TRP A 105 -11.21 -17.39 -1.99
N SER A 106 -10.62 -16.20 -2.16
CA SER A 106 -9.42 -15.83 -1.41
C SER A 106 -9.68 -14.62 -0.52
N PHE A 107 -9.25 -14.71 0.74
CA PHE A 107 -9.33 -13.64 1.73
C PHE A 107 -7.91 -13.20 2.09
N SER A 108 -7.64 -11.89 2.05
CA SER A 108 -6.44 -11.32 2.63
C SER A 108 -6.79 -10.83 4.04
N SER A 109 -6.37 -11.59 5.05
CA SER A 109 -6.42 -11.14 6.44
C SER A 109 -5.26 -10.19 6.70
N GLU A 110 -5.54 -9.14 7.46
CA GLU A 110 -4.50 -8.22 7.86
C GLU A 110 -3.55 -8.89 8.86
N PRO A 111 -2.22 -8.78 8.67
CA PRO A 111 -1.27 -9.30 9.64
C PRO A 111 -1.35 -8.51 10.95
N LYS A 112 -1.07 -9.20 12.06
CA LYS A 112 -0.95 -8.57 13.38
C LYS A 112 0.23 -7.60 13.39
N PHE A 113 0.07 -6.47 14.06
CA PHE A 113 1.12 -5.48 14.29
C PHE A 113 1.02 -4.95 15.72
N GLU A 114 2.13 -4.43 16.23
CA GLU A 114 2.18 -3.75 17.52
C GLU A 114 2.10 -2.24 17.31
N ILE A 115 1.62 -1.52 18.32
CA ILE A 115 1.52 -0.06 18.29
C ILE A 115 2.50 0.46 19.34
N ALA A 116 3.32 1.45 18.97
CA ALA A 116 4.16 2.14 19.94
C ALA A 116 3.24 2.78 20.99
N GLN A 117 3.34 2.34 22.25
CA GLN A 117 2.57 2.98 23.32
C GLN A 117 2.98 4.45 23.39
N LYS A 118 1.99 5.34 23.43
CA LYS A 118 2.23 6.72 23.83
C LYS A 118 2.72 6.67 25.28
N GLY A 119 3.99 7.01 25.49
CA GLY A 119 4.47 7.43 26.81
C GLY A 119 3.78 8.71 27.24
#